data_AF-A0A0R1X7C8-F1
#
_entry.id   AF-A0A0R1X7C8-F1
#
_cell.length_a   1.000
_cell.length_b   1.000
_cell.length_c   1.000
_cell.angle_alpha   90.00
_cell.angle_beta   90.00
_cell.angle_gamma   90.00
#
_symmetry.space_group_name_H-M   'P 1'
#
loop_
_entity.id
_entity.type
_entity.pdbx_description
1 polymer ?
#
loop_
_entity_poly.entity_id
_entity_poly.type
_entity_poly.pdbx_seq_one_letter_code
_entity_poly.pdbx_strand_id
1 'polypeptide(L)'
;MAVEDGTAGDPKDIEMTIMLDKKMNEEFDWSDSKLPIRDALWDYYMEKNNHSTDKTEKDMEPTLDMSDDDVKALAEKLLKK
;
A
#
# COMPACT_ATOMS: atom_id res chain seq x y z
N MET A 1 -21.33 -12.25 -30.33
CA MET A 1 -21.70 -11.20 -29.36
C MET A 1 -21.88 -11.91 -28.03
N ALA A 2 -20.85 -11.93 -27.19
CA ALA A 2 -20.94 -12.39 -25.82
C ALA A 2 -20.27 -11.30 -25.00
N VAL A 3 -21.06 -10.73 -24.11
CA VAL A 3 -20.78 -9.52 -23.34
C VAL A 3 -19.65 -9.74 -22.36
N GLU A 4 -18.84 -8.70 -22.20
CA GLU A 4 -17.96 -8.42 -21.10
C GLU A 4 -18.79 -8.39 -19.80
N ASP A 5 -18.44 -9.14 -18.75
CA ASP A 5 -18.79 -8.77 -17.36
C ASP A 5 -18.09 -9.67 -16.32
N GLY A 6 -17.27 -9.02 -15.48
CA GLY A 6 -17.23 -9.25 -14.04
C GLY A 6 -16.76 -10.61 -13.52
N THR A 7 -15.44 -10.88 -13.53
CA THR A 7 -14.86 -11.58 -12.39
C THR A 7 -14.97 -10.63 -11.19
N ALA A 8 -16.10 -10.73 -10.49
CA ALA A 8 -16.23 -10.24 -9.13
C ALA A 8 -15.07 -10.83 -8.33
N GLY A 9 -14.11 -9.98 -7.95
CA GLY A 9 -13.05 -10.36 -7.01
C GLY A 9 -13.67 -10.95 -5.75
N ASP A 10 -13.02 -11.96 -5.19
CA ASP A 10 -13.48 -12.63 -4.00
C ASP A 10 -13.77 -11.58 -2.91
N PRO A 11 -14.82 -11.75 -2.08
CA PRO A 11 -15.14 -10.80 -1.00
C PRO A 11 -14.01 -10.64 0.03
N LYS A 12 -12.97 -11.49 -0.03
CA LYS A 12 -11.71 -11.40 0.74
C LYS A 12 -10.76 -10.31 0.22
N ASP A 13 -10.83 -9.94 -1.07
CA ASP A 13 -9.98 -8.91 -1.67
C ASP A 13 -10.44 -7.48 -1.31
N ILE A 14 -11.68 -7.33 -0.84
CA ILE A 14 -12.33 -6.02 -0.62
C ILE A 14 -12.02 -5.47 0.79
N GLU A 15 -11.67 -6.33 1.76
CA GLU A 15 -11.39 -5.90 3.15
C GLU A 15 -9.92 -5.50 3.39
N MET A 16 -8.97 -5.94 2.56
CA MET A 16 -7.54 -5.59 2.68
C MET A 16 -7.21 -4.19 2.12
N THR A 17 -8.20 -3.51 1.52
CA THR A 17 -8.04 -2.23 0.83
C THR A 17 -8.24 -1.02 1.76
N ILE A 18 -8.65 -1.20 3.02
CA ILE A 18 -9.18 -0.07 3.81
C ILE A 18 -8.07 0.89 4.25
N MET A 19 -6.92 0.39 4.69
CA MET A 19 -5.88 1.22 5.33
C MET A 19 -4.81 1.69 4.37
N LEU A 20 -4.33 0.79 3.52
CA LEU A 20 -3.30 1.08 2.52
C LEU A 20 -3.76 2.14 1.50
N ASP A 21 -5.07 2.24 1.22
CA ASP A 21 -5.64 3.29 0.36
C ASP A 21 -6.01 4.58 1.10
N LYS A 22 -5.86 4.67 2.42
CA LYS A 22 -5.99 5.95 3.14
C LYS A 22 -4.82 6.85 2.81
N LYS A 23 -5.04 8.16 2.83
CA LYS A 23 -3.96 9.13 2.66
C LYS A 23 -3.07 9.16 3.89
N MET A 24 -1.78 9.35 3.68
CA MET A 24 -0.84 9.46 4.78
C MET A 24 -1.21 10.57 5.75
N ASN A 25 -1.63 11.74 5.25
CA ASN A 25 -2.01 12.86 6.11
C ASN A 25 -3.30 12.65 6.91
N GLU A 26 -4.08 11.62 6.60
CA GLU A 26 -5.28 11.26 7.38
C GLU A 26 -4.95 10.31 8.53
N GLU A 27 -3.90 9.48 8.39
CA GLU A 27 -3.50 8.49 9.39
C GLU A 27 -2.22 8.83 10.15
N PHE A 28 -1.37 9.73 9.62
CA PHE A 28 -0.10 10.15 10.20
C PHE A 28 -0.05 11.67 10.33
N ASP A 29 -0.13 12.18 11.56
CA ASP A 29 -0.06 13.63 11.84
C ASP A 29 1.26 14.29 11.43
N TRP A 30 2.33 13.52 11.23
CA TRP A 30 3.64 14.01 10.83
C TRP A 30 3.83 14.09 9.30
N SER A 31 2.90 13.54 8.53
CA SER A 31 2.98 13.52 7.06
C SER A 31 1.91 14.43 6.47
N ASP A 32 2.31 15.43 5.70
CA ASP A 32 1.38 16.24 4.89
C ASP A 32 1.05 15.58 3.53
N SER A 33 1.54 14.36 3.29
CA SER A 33 1.37 13.69 2.01
C SER A 33 -0.08 13.27 1.80
N LYS A 34 -0.63 13.71 0.67
CA LYS A 34 -1.95 13.28 0.19
C LYS A 34 -1.89 11.94 -0.54
N LEU A 35 -0.70 11.35 -0.66
CA LEU A 35 -0.52 10.05 -1.26
C LEU A 35 -1.10 8.97 -0.34
N PRO A 36 -1.69 7.91 -0.92
CA PRO A 36 -2.05 6.72 -0.16
C PRO A 36 -0.84 6.13 0.57
N ILE A 37 -1.06 5.49 1.73
CA ILE A 37 0.01 4.81 2.48
C ILE A 37 0.71 3.77 1.60
N ARG A 38 -0.07 3.03 0.78
CA ARG A 38 0.43 2.07 -0.21
C ARG A 38 1.43 2.70 -1.18
N ASP A 39 1.07 3.84 -1.73
CA ASP A 39 1.85 4.53 -2.75
C ASP A 39 3.13 5.12 -2.14
N ALA A 40 3.03 5.69 -0.93
CA ALA A 40 4.19 6.20 -0.21
C ALA A 40 5.18 5.09 0.18
N LEU A 41 4.69 3.92 0.62
CA LEU A 41 5.53 2.75 0.86
C LEU A 41 6.17 2.25 -0.44
N TRP A 42 5.38 2.13 -1.52
CA TRP A 42 5.86 1.72 -2.83
C TRP A 42 6.99 2.63 -3.33
N ASP A 43 6.82 3.95 -3.23
CA ASP A 43 7.82 4.93 -3.66
C ASP A 43 9.13 4.80 -2.86
N TYR A 44 9.04 4.58 -1.55
CA TYR A 44 10.21 4.28 -0.72
C TYR A 44 10.94 3.01 -1.17
N TYR A 45 10.20 1.93 -1.43
CA TYR A 45 10.79 0.67 -1.91
C TYR A 45 11.37 0.83 -3.32
N MET A 46 10.75 1.62 -4.19
CA MET A 46 11.28 1.98 -5.50
C MET A 46 12.63 2.67 -5.35
N GLU A 47 12.73 3.72 -4.54
CA GLU A 47 14.01 4.42 -4.30
C GLU A 47 15.07 3.46 -3.74
N LYS A 48 14.70 2.63 -2.76
CA LYS A 48 15.60 1.64 -2.13
C LYS A 48 16.06 0.56 -3.11
N ASN A 49 15.19 0.12 -4.01
CA ASN A 49 15.43 -0.95 -4.97
C ASN A 49 15.93 -0.44 -6.34
N ASN A 50 16.35 0.82 -6.42
CA ASN A 50 16.85 1.46 -7.65
C ASN A 50 15.81 1.41 -8.79
N HIS A 51 14.55 1.68 -8.44
CA HIS A 51 13.35 1.69 -9.26
C HIS A 51 13.01 0.33 -9.91
N SER A 52 13.45 -0.77 -9.29
CA SER A 52 13.06 -2.11 -9.72
C SER A 52 11.66 -2.44 -9.22
N THR A 53 10.71 -2.52 -10.16
CA THR A 53 9.32 -2.90 -9.90
C THR A 53 9.23 -4.34 -9.38
N ASP A 54 10.02 -5.28 -9.93
CA ASP A 54 9.99 -6.70 -9.50
C ASP A 54 10.39 -6.89 -8.04
N LYS A 55 11.33 -6.08 -7.54
CA LYS A 55 11.76 -6.13 -6.13
C LYS A 55 10.76 -5.42 -5.24
N THR A 56 10.27 -4.26 -5.69
CA THR A 56 9.28 -3.48 -4.95
C THR A 56 8.00 -4.26 -4.73
N GLU A 57 7.51 -4.96 -5.75
CA GLU A 57 6.34 -5.84 -5.64
C GLU A 57 6.56 -6.92 -4.57
N LYS A 58 7.70 -7.61 -4.61
CA LYS A 58 8.06 -8.63 -3.60
C LYS A 58 8.19 -8.09 -2.18
N ASP A 59 8.73 -6.88 -2.04
CA ASP A 59 8.85 -6.22 -0.74
C ASP A 59 7.48 -5.69 -0.24
N MET A 60 6.57 -5.34 -1.15
CA MET A 60 5.22 -4.86 -0.85
C MET A 60 4.22 -5.99 -0.59
N GLU A 61 4.41 -7.16 -1.19
CA GLU A 61 3.58 -8.37 -1.02
C GLU A 61 3.25 -8.67 0.46
N PRO A 62 4.22 -8.76 1.40
CA PRO A 62 3.91 -9.03 2.80
C PRO A 62 3.14 -7.91 3.50
N THR A 63 3.21 -6.67 2.98
CA THR A 63 2.49 -5.51 3.54
C THR A 63 1.00 -5.57 3.25
N LEU A 64 0.59 -6.29 2.20
CA LEU A 64 -0.82 -6.48 1.86
C LEU A 64 -1.52 -7.43 2.84
N ASP A 65 -0.79 -8.38 3.42
CA ASP A 65 -1.29 -9.32 4.43
C ASP A 65 -1.10 -8.83 5.88
N MET A 66 -0.46 -7.67 6.09
CA MET A 66 -0.25 -7.09 7.42
C MET A 66 -1.53 -6.47 7.98
N SER A 67 -1.64 -6.45 9.31
CA SER A 67 -2.70 -5.71 9.99
C SER A 67 -2.47 -4.21 9.90
N ASP A 68 -3.54 -3.42 10.04
CA ASP A 68 -3.50 -1.96 9.98
C ASP A 68 -2.43 -1.34 10.90
N ASP A 69 -2.31 -1.84 12.13
CA ASP A 69 -1.31 -1.40 13.11
C ASP A 69 0.13 -1.69 12.64
N ASP A 70 0.37 -2.86 12.02
CA ASP A 70 1.68 -3.24 11.50
C ASP A 70 2.05 -2.38 10.29
N VAL A 71 1.10 -2.12 9.39
CA VAL A 71 1.28 -1.19 8.26
C VAL A 71 1.63 0.21 8.76
N LYS A 72 0.93 0.70 9.80
CA LYS A 72 1.25 1.97 10.45
C LYS A 72 2.67 2.00 10.99
N ALA A 73 3.04 1.00 11.78
CA ALA A 73 4.38 0.91 12.37
C ALA A 73 5.47 0.82 11.29
N LEU A 74 5.22 0.07 10.21
CA LEU A 74 6.13 -0.03 9.07
C LEU A 74 6.27 1.33 8.36
N ALA A 75 5.16 1.98 8.03
CA ALA A 75 5.15 3.29 7.39
C ALA A 75 5.86 4.34 8.26
N GLU A 76 5.59 4.40 9.57
CA GLU A 76 6.35 5.28 10.47
C GLU A 76 7.84 4.93 10.49
N LYS A 77 8.21 3.66 10.44
CA LYS A 77 9.62 3.26 10.48
C LYS A 77 10.37 3.57 9.18
N LEU A 78 9.71 3.47 8.03
CA LEU A 78 10.33 3.61 6.72
C LEU A 78 10.24 5.05 6.18
N LEU A 79 9.11 5.72 6.40
CA LEU A 79 8.76 7.01 5.80
C LEU A 79 9.00 8.21 6.73
N LYS A 80 8.95 8.02 8.06
CA LYS A 80 9.27 9.08 9.03
C LYS A 80 10.78 9.29 9.04
N LYS A 81 11.24 10.40 8.47
CA LYS A 81 12.63 10.86 8.52
C LYS A 81 12.80 12.06 9.42
#